data_AF-A0A1H1MNT5-F1
#
_entry.id   AF-A0A1H1MNT5-F1
#
_cell.length_a   1.000
_cell.length_b   1.000
_cell.length_c   1.000
_cell.angle_alpha   90.00
_cell.angle_beta   90.00
_cell.angle_gamma   90.00
#
_symmetry.space_group_name_H-M   'P 1'
#
loop_
_entity.id
_entity.type
_entity.pdbx_description
1 polymer ?
#
loop_
_entity_poly.entity_id
_entity_poly.type
_entity_poly.pdbx_seq_one_letter_code
_entity_poly.pdbx_strand_id
1 'polypeptide(L)'
;MSLVESVKSVFSKYATFSGRARRSEYWWYSLVIFILSAIVGGIGNDILTFVFSLVILVPTLAVGVRRLHDTGRTGWWILIGLIPVIGTIVLIIFFVQDSESGSNQYGPSPKGAGAKTA
;
A
#
# COMPACT_ATOMS: atom_id res chain seq x y z
N MET A 1 -5.94 9.63 -8.55
CA MET A 1 -4.97 10.23 -7.62
C MET A 1 -3.68 10.42 -8.37
N SER A 2 -3.11 11.62 -8.29
CA SER A 2 -1.77 11.91 -8.79
C SER A 2 -0.71 11.30 -7.87
N LEU A 3 0.55 11.29 -8.34
CA LEU A 3 1.68 10.81 -7.56
C LEU A 3 1.82 11.57 -6.24
N VAL A 4 1.80 12.90 -6.29
CA VAL A 4 1.97 13.77 -5.12
C VAL A 4 0.84 13.56 -4.10
N GLU A 5 -0.40 13.43 -4.55
CA GLU A 5 -1.55 13.14 -3.68
C GLU A 5 -1.41 11.79 -2.97
N SER A 6 -0.88 10.79 -3.66
CA SER A 6 -0.71 9.44 -3.14
C SER A 6 0.33 9.42 -2.03
N VAL A 7 1.49 10.04 -2.27
CA VAL A 7 2.56 10.18 -1.27
C VAL A 7 2.04 10.96 -0.06
N LYS A 8 1.39 12.12 -0.28
CA LYS A 8 0.82 12.93 0.80
C LYS A 8 -0.23 12.15 1.62
N SER A 9 -1.08 11.37 0.96
CA SER A 9 -2.09 10.52 1.63
C SER A 9 -1.46 9.46 2.51
N VAL A 10 -0.39 8.79 2.05
CA VAL A 10 0.26 7.73 2.83
C VAL A 10 1.00 8.32 4.02
N PHE A 11 1.72 9.43 3.86
CA PHE A 11 2.42 10.08 4.96
C PHE A 11 1.47 10.78 5.96
N SER A 12 0.30 11.28 5.52
CA SER A 12 -0.71 11.79 6.47
C SER A 12 -1.41 10.68 7.26
N LYS A 13 -1.48 9.47 6.70
CA LYS A 13 -2.02 8.25 7.31
C LYS A 13 -0.92 7.29 7.74
N TYR A 14 0.18 7.84 8.25
CA TYR A 14 1.43 7.12 8.49
C TYR A 14 1.26 5.81 9.25
N ALA A 15 0.51 5.83 10.36
CA ALA A 15 0.21 4.66 11.20
C ALA A 15 -1.28 4.31 11.23
N THR A 16 -2.03 4.69 10.19
CA THR A 16 -3.47 4.41 10.10
C THR A 16 -3.72 3.16 9.28
N PHE A 17 -4.05 2.07 9.96
CA PHE A 17 -4.35 0.76 9.35
C PHE A 17 -5.84 0.60 9.00
N SER A 18 -6.70 1.47 9.49
CA SER A 18 -8.14 1.45 9.21
C SER A 18 -8.48 2.12 7.88
N GLY A 19 -9.63 1.74 7.30
CA GLY A 19 -10.10 2.26 6.03
C GLY A 19 -9.55 1.51 4.82
N ARG A 20 -9.67 2.15 3.65
CA ARG A 20 -9.38 1.57 2.34
C ARG A 20 -8.38 2.45 1.57
N ALA A 21 -7.49 1.83 0.81
CA ALA A 21 -6.55 2.52 -0.08
C ALA A 21 -6.87 2.23 -1.55
N ARG A 22 -6.89 3.27 -2.40
CA ARG A 22 -7.11 3.08 -3.84
C ARG A 22 -5.93 2.35 -4.47
N ARG A 23 -6.16 1.66 -5.59
CA ARG A 23 -5.08 1.07 -6.41
C ARG A 23 -3.99 2.10 -6.76
N SER A 24 -4.40 3.28 -7.25
CA SER A 24 -3.43 4.33 -7.61
C SER A 24 -2.66 4.88 -6.41
N GLU A 25 -3.28 4.95 -5.22
CA GLU A 25 -2.59 5.37 -3.99
C GLU A 25 -1.45 4.40 -3.63
N TYR A 26 -1.74 3.10 -3.68
CA TYR A 26 -0.77 2.04 -3.40
C TYR A 26 0.38 2.04 -4.42
N TRP A 27 0.09 1.94 -5.71
CA TRP A 27 1.13 1.76 -6.73
C TRP A 27 2.02 2.99 -6.94
N TRP A 28 1.47 4.21 -6.82
CA TRP A 28 2.32 5.41 -6.86
C TRP A 28 3.25 5.50 -5.66
N TYR A 29 2.75 5.18 -4.46
CA TYR A 29 3.58 5.13 -3.27
C TYR A 29 4.68 4.06 -3.41
N SER A 30 4.34 2.84 -3.83
CA SER A 30 5.31 1.75 -4.04
C SER A 30 6.39 2.13 -5.04
N LEU A 31 6.04 2.80 -6.14
CA LEU A 31 7.01 3.27 -7.12
C LEU A 31 7.99 4.29 -6.51
N VAL A 32 7.48 5.27 -5.77
CA VAL A 32 8.31 6.29 -5.12
C VAL A 32 9.26 5.65 -4.10
N ILE A 33 8.75 4.76 -3.24
CA ILE A 33 9.57 4.06 -2.26
C ILE A 33 10.62 3.17 -2.92
N PHE A 34 10.28 2.50 -4.02
CA PHE A 34 11.23 1.69 -4.78
C PHE A 34 12.40 2.54 -5.31
N ILE A 35 12.11 3.68 -5.93
CA ILE A 35 13.13 4.61 -6.45
C ILE A 35 13.99 5.16 -5.31
N LEU A 36 13.36 5.62 -4.22
CA LEU A 36 14.08 6.14 -3.05
C LEU A 36 14.96 5.08 -2.40
N SER A 37 14.47 3.83 -2.30
CA SER A 37 15.24 2.71 -1.75
C SER A 37 16.46 2.40 -2.62
N ALA A 38 16.33 2.44 -3.95
CA ALA A 38 17.44 2.24 -4.87
C ALA A 38 18.49 3.36 -4.77
N ILE A 39 18.05 4.63 -4.65
CA ILE A 39 18.95 5.77 -4.45
C ILE A 39 19.70 5.64 -3.13
N VAL A 40 18.98 5.41 -2.02
CA VAL A 40 19.58 5.29 -0.68
C VAL A 40 20.55 4.11 -0.62
N GLY A 41 20.18 2.95 -1.17
CA GLY A 41 21.06 1.78 -1.23
C GLY A 41 22.29 2.01 -2.10
N GLY A 42 22.16 2.76 -3.20
CA GLY A 42 23.28 3.12 -4.08
C GLY A 42 24.31 4.06 -3.45
N ILE A 43 23.94 4.80 -2.39
CA ILE A 43 24.89 5.64 -1.63
C ILE A 43 25.89 4.77 -0.85
N GLY A 44 25.54 3.52 -0.52
CA GLY A 44 26.43 2.59 0.20
C GLY A 44 26.64 2.94 1.68
N ASN A 45 25.74 3.72 2.28
CA ASN A 45 25.75 4.00 3.71
C ASN A 45 24.75 3.10 4.45
N ASP A 46 25.27 2.14 5.22
CA ASP A 46 24.46 1.12 5.89
C ASP A 46 23.55 1.71 6.97
N ILE A 47 24.05 2.70 7.74
CA ILE A 47 23.27 3.35 8.80
C ILE A 47 22.09 4.13 8.19
N LEU A 48 22.36 4.90 7.13
CA LEU A 48 21.32 5.63 6.41
C LEU A 48 20.27 4.69 5.82
N THR A 49 20.71 3.60 5.19
CA THR A 49 19.83 2.58 4.62
C THR A 49 18.97 1.92 5.69
N PHE A 50 19.56 1.57 6.83
CA PHE A 50 18.85 1.00 7.97
C PHE A 50 17.80 1.97 8.53
N VAL A 51 18.18 3.21 8.83
CA VAL A 51 17.25 4.22 9.36
C VAL A 51 16.11 4.50 8.37
N PHE A 52 16.43 4.65 7.09
CA PHE A 52 15.44 4.83 6.04
C PHE A 52 14.43 3.68 6.02
N SER A 53 14.91 2.43 6.08
CA SER A 53 14.07 1.23 6.10
C SER A 53 13.06 1.23 7.26
N LEU A 54 13.47 1.69 8.45
CA LEU A 54 12.61 1.77 9.63
C LEU A 54 11.52 2.84 9.46
N VAL A 55 11.86 3.99 8.89
CA VAL A 55 10.91 5.09 8.64
C VAL A 55 9.85 4.67 7.63
N ILE A 56 10.21 3.95 6.57
CA ILE A 56 9.24 3.54 5.55
C ILE A 56 8.44 2.29 5.93
N LEU A 57 8.89 1.51 6.93
CA LEU A 57 8.27 0.24 7.31
C LEU A 57 6.80 0.42 7.71
N VAL A 58 6.53 1.32 8.66
CA VAL A 58 5.19 1.55 9.20
C VAL A 58 4.20 2.01 8.11
N PRO A 59 4.48 3.06 7.32
CA PRO A 59 3.55 3.49 6.27
C PRO A 59 3.38 2.43 5.16
N THR A 60 4.41 1.64 4.85
CA THR A 60 4.31 0.54 3.88
C THR A 60 3.34 -0.54 4.35
N LEU A 61 3.43 -0.94 5.62
CA LEU A 61 2.49 -1.88 6.22
C LEU A 61 1.08 -1.28 6.30
N ALA A 62 0.95 -0.02 6.70
CA ALA A 62 -0.34 0.64 6.84
C ALA A 62 -1.08 0.75 5.50
N VAL A 63 -0.41 1.18 4.42
CA VAL A 63 -1.03 1.25 3.10
C VAL A 63 -1.31 -0.14 2.53
N GLY A 64 -0.45 -1.13 2.77
CA GLY A 64 -0.67 -2.52 2.36
C GLY A 64 -1.91 -3.12 3.02
N VAL A 65 -2.08 -2.94 4.33
CA VAL A 65 -3.27 -3.37 5.07
C VAL A 65 -4.53 -2.68 4.56
N ARG A 66 -4.51 -1.35 4.38
CA ARG A 66 -5.65 -0.61 3.79
C ARG A 66 -5.97 -1.06 2.36
N ARG A 67 -4.97 -1.55 1.62
CA ARG A 67 -5.17 -2.08 0.27
C ARG A 67 -5.79 -3.49 0.30
N LEU A 68 -5.41 -4.33 1.25
CA LEU A 68 -6.07 -5.62 1.49
C LEU A 68 -7.53 -5.42 1.88
N HIS A 69 -7.80 -4.48 2.78
CA HIS A 69 -9.15 -4.07 3.17
C HIS A 69 -9.99 -3.60 1.98
N ASP A 70 -9.37 -2.93 1.00
CA ASP A 70 -10.05 -2.45 -0.20
C ASP A 70 -10.54 -3.59 -1.12
N THR A 71 -9.98 -4.79 -0.98
CA THR A 71 -10.40 -6.02 -1.69
C THR A 71 -11.17 -7.00 -0.78
N GLY A 72 -11.69 -6.50 0.35
CA GLY A 72 -12.49 -7.29 1.30
C GLY A 72 -11.68 -8.27 2.17
N ARG A 73 -10.35 -8.19 2.17
CA ARG A 73 -9.46 -9.10 2.91
C ARG A 73 -9.08 -8.52 4.26
N THR A 74 -8.74 -9.36 5.23
CA THR A 74 -8.17 -8.93 6.51
C THR A 74 -6.72 -8.46 6.34
N GLY A 75 -6.28 -7.51 7.16
CA GLY A 75 -4.89 -7.02 7.14
C GLY A 75 -3.84 -8.11 7.39
N TRP A 76 -4.21 -9.19 8.07
CA TRP A 76 -3.33 -10.34 8.37
C TRP A 76 -2.78 -11.03 7.12
N TRP A 77 -3.45 -10.91 5.97
CA TRP A 77 -2.92 -11.43 4.71
C TRP A 77 -1.56 -10.84 4.34
N ILE A 78 -1.16 -9.69 4.90
CA ILE A 78 0.17 -9.12 4.65
C ILE A 78 1.30 -10.03 5.14
N LEU A 79 1.05 -10.87 6.15
CA LEU A 79 2.04 -11.80 6.71
C LEU A 79 2.42 -12.92 5.74
N ILE A 80 1.60 -13.21 4.72
CA ILE A 80 1.99 -14.21 3.72
C ILE A 80 3.25 -13.78 2.98
N GLY A 81 3.57 -12.48 2.95
CA GLY A 81 4.82 -11.95 2.39
C GLY A 81 6.08 -12.44 3.11
N LEU A 82 5.97 -13.05 4.29
CA LEU A 82 7.07 -13.75 4.95
C LEU A 82 7.44 -15.07 4.26
N ILE A 83 6.55 -15.62 3.43
CA ILE A 83 6.82 -16.77 2.58
C ILE A 83 7.42 -16.25 1.26
N PRO A 84 8.71 -16.49 1.00
CA PRO A 84 9.37 -15.96 -0.19
C PRO A 84 8.74 -16.51 -1.46
N VAL A 85 8.78 -15.71 -2.52
CA VAL A 85 8.24 -16.01 -3.86
C VAL A 85 6.71 -16.17 -3.86
N ILE A 86 6.16 -17.23 -3.26
CA ILE A 86 4.74 -17.55 -3.29
C ILE A 86 3.92 -16.45 -2.61
N GLY A 87 4.33 -16.04 -1.41
CA GLY A 87 3.66 -14.98 -0.66
C GLY A 87 3.64 -13.65 -1.41
N THR A 88 4.79 -13.28 -1.98
CA THR A 88 4.94 -12.07 -2.81
C THR A 88 4.01 -12.11 -4.03
N ILE A 89 3.95 -13.24 -4.75
CA ILE A 89 3.07 -13.40 -5.91
C ILE A 89 1.60 -13.22 -5.50
N VAL A 90 1.16 -13.86 -4.42
CA VAL A 90 -0.22 -13.75 -3.94
C VAL A 90 -0.55 -12.30 -3.54
N LEU A 91 0.34 -11.62 -2.82
CA LEU A 91 0.15 -10.21 -2.45
C LEU A 91 0.09 -9.30 -3.67
N ILE A 92 0.95 -9.50 -4.67
CA ILE A 92 0.90 -8.73 -5.92
C ILE A 92 -0.46 -8.91 -6.60
N ILE A 93 -0.96 -10.15 -6.70
CA ILE A 93 -2.28 -10.43 -7.27
C ILE A 93 -3.36 -9.64 -6.51
N PHE A 94 -3.34 -9.66 -5.17
CA PHE A 94 -4.29 -8.89 -4.36
C PHE A 94 -4.15 -7.37 -4.56
N PHE A 95 -2.93 -6.86 -4.69
CA PHE A 95 -2.67 -5.43 -4.86
C PHE A 95 -3.02 -4.89 -6.25
N VAL A 96 -3.10 -5.74 -7.28
CA VAL A 96 -3.54 -5.36 -8.63
C VAL A 96 -5.07 -5.40 -8.82
N GLN A 97 -5.78 -6.27 -8.08
CA GLN A 97 -7.25 -6.43 -8.17
C GLN A 97 -8.02 -5.12 -8.04
N ASP A 98 -9.21 -5.00 -8.62
CA ASP A 98 -9.96 -3.76 -8.43
C ASP A 98 -10.54 -3.64 -7.01
N SER A 99 -10.85 -2.40 -6.61
CA SER A 99 -11.54 -2.12 -5.34
C SER A 99 -12.91 -2.80 -5.32
N GLU A 100 -13.29 -3.39 -4.18
CA GLU A 100 -14.65 -3.91 -3.97
C GLU A 100 -15.68 -2.78 -4.19
N SER A 101 -16.72 -3.06 -4.97
CA SER A 101 -17.72 -2.06 -5.32
C SER A 101 -18.60 -1.71 -4.11
N GLY A 102 -18.97 -0.43 -3.98
CA GLY A 102 -19.76 0.04 -2.84
C GLY A 102 -19.02 0.03 -1.50
N SER A 103 -19.76 -0.05 -0.40
CA SER A 103 -19.22 -0.13 0.96
C SER A 103 -18.91 -1.57 1.33
N ASN A 104 -17.77 -1.79 1.99
CA ASN A 104 -17.48 -3.05 2.67
C ASN A 104 -17.29 -2.80 4.17
N GLN A 105 -16.96 -3.85 4.94
CA GLN A 105 -16.77 -3.76 6.39
C GLN A 105 -15.67 -2.77 6.85
N TYR A 106 -14.82 -2.30 5.92
CA TYR A 106 -13.75 -1.34 6.18
C TYR A 106 -14.10 0.08 5.72
N GLY A 107 -15.31 0.30 5.22
CA GLY A 107 -15.84 1.61 4.84
C GLY A 107 -16.24 1.75 3.37
N PRO A 108 -16.65 2.96 2.95
CA PRO A 108 -17.11 3.24 1.61
C PRO A 108 -15.98 3.08 0.58
N SER A 109 -16.34 2.68 -0.65
CA SER A 109 -15.37 2.58 -1.74
C SER A 109 -14.64 3.90 -1.90
N PRO A 110 -13.31 3.88 -1.94
CA PRO A 110 -12.57 5.10 -2.10
C PRO A 110 -12.83 5.71 -3.48
N LYS A 111 -13.36 4.99 -4.49
CA LYS A 111 -13.74 5.57 -5.80
C LYS A 111 -14.95 6.54 -5.75
N GLY A 112 -15.59 6.70 -4.60
CA GLY A 112 -16.84 7.48 -4.46
C GLY A 112 -18.06 6.63 -4.79
N ALA A 113 -19.22 7.00 -4.25
CA ALA A 113 -20.50 6.33 -4.51
C ALA A 113 -20.93 6.57 -5.96
N GLY A 114 -20.41 5.78 -6.93
CA GLY A 114 -20.71 6.06 -8.34
C GLY A 114 -20.07 5.16 -9.39
N ALA A 115 -19.72 3.91 -9.09
CA ALA A 115 -19.30 2.95 -10.12
C ALA A 115 -20.30 1.80 -10.24
N LYS A 116 -21.56 2.15 -10.47
CA LYS A 116 -22.46 1.33 -11.30
C LYS A 116 -22.70 2.11 -12.58
N THR A 117 -21.89 1.86 -13.59
CA THR A 117 -22.34 1.93 -14.98
C THR A 117 -21.92 0.61 -15.61
N ALA A 118 -22.89 0.00 -16.29
CA ALA A 118 -22.93 -1.33 -16.84
C ALA A 118 -21.71 -1.74 -17.67
#